data_AF-A0A6G5A9P9-F1
#
_entry.id   AF-A0A6G5A9P9-F1
#
_cell.length_a   1.000
_cell.length_b   1.000
_cell.length_c   1.000
_cell.angle_alpha   90.00
_cell.angle_beta   90.00
_cell.angle_gamma   90.00
#
_symmetry.space_group_name_H-M   'P 1'
#
loop_
_entity.id
_entity.type
_entity.pdbx_description
1 polymer ?
#
loop_
_entity_poly.entity_id
_entity_poly.type
_entity_poly.pdbx_seq_one_letter_code
_entity_poly.pdbx_strand_id
1 'polypeptide(L)'
;MPAILLDRLPLPSLQAYTVISVLLLSGSVYYAFQVTSQLEWKINATFNFDFTTDIDTSMTVGNLTFVSNHQLTLEQFLLEHHCIRRLLEIVYFMFQEPLCVWTLINMAYCCLILIGKVIQKLVFGELRVSEQQHMKDKFWNFVFYKFIFIFGVMNVQYMDEVVLWCSWFSVLGFLHLLAQLCKDRFEYLSFSPTTPKLTHIRLLALLCGILLLSLGLFAVCVVVGLHAGANTFAFMAAECSLVTVRTLYVIVRYGIHLWDIHCDKVWENRAAYVYYAELCFELTALAIDFCHDLHMLLWGNIFLSMASLVILMQLRYLFYEIQRRVKKHKNYLRVVKHMEANYPMATTDELEKIVMIVQSAGTTWSLQENFLVAISSTTHVCDHGWSRTHRAQHAGCPCLSQEEPWLERAYEMRAVTPHCC
;
A
#
# COMPACT_ATOMS: atom_id res chain seq x y z
N MET A 1 0.33 -2.51 -24.31
CA MET A 1 0.24 -1.11 -24.77
C MET A 1 -1.20 -0.72 -25.16
N PRO A 2 -2.16 -0.61 -24.21
CA PRO A 2 -3.44 0.09 -24.44
C PRO A 2 -3.42 1.56 -23.92
N ALA A 3 -2.36 1.99 -23.23
CA ALA A 3 -2.31 3.30 -22.57
C ALA A 3 -2.23 4.50 -23.54
N ILE A 4 -1.71 4.31 -24.76
CA ILE A 4 -1.50 5.40 -25.73
C ILE A 4 -2.83 5.89 -26.33
N LEU A 5 -3.84 5.02 -26.43
CA LEU A 5 -5.17 5.40 -26.92
C LEU A 5 -5.92 6.26 -25.90
N LEU A 6 -5.73 6.00 -24.60
CA LEU A 6 -6.41 6.74 -23.52
C LEU A 6 -5.87 8.16 -23.34
N ASP A 7 -4.60 8.42 -23.68
CA ASP A 7 -3.99 9.75 -23.60
C ASP A 7 -4.42 10.68 -24.75
N ARG A 8 -5.09 10.15 -25.79
CA ARG A 8 -5.59 10.92 -26.94
C ARG A 8 -7.05 11.35 -26.82
N LEU A 9 -7.77 10.85 -25.80
CA LEU A 9 -9.13 11.29 -25.53
C LEU A 9 -9.08 12.59 -24.72
N PRO A 10 -9.73 13.69 -25.17
CA PRO A 10 -9.89 14.87 -24.33
C PRO A 10 -10.86 14.51 -23.20
N LEU A 11 -10.33 13.91 -22.14
CA LEU A 11 -11.11 13.61 -20.95
C LEU A 11 -11.67 14.95 -20.42
N PRO A 12 -12.96 15.01 -20.05
CA PRO A 12 -13.55 16.20 -19.48
C PRO A 12 -12.70 16.64 -18.27
N SER A 13 -12.54 17.96 -18.10
CA SER A 13 -11.82 18.48 -16.95
C SER A 13 -12.46 17.95 -15.66
N LEU A 14 -11.66 17.75 -14.61
CA LEU A 14 -12.18 17.31 -13.31
C LEU A 14 -13.34 18.21 -12.84
N GLN A 15 -13.24 19.52 -13.10
CA GLN A 15 -14.30 20.49 -12.81
C GLN A 15 -15.60 20.15 -13.54
N ALA A 16 -15.54 19.90 -14.85
CA ALA A 16 -16.73 19.53 -15.62
C ALA A 16 -17.36 18.24 -15.10
N TYR A 17 -16.54 17.22 -14.79
CA TYR A 17 -17.03 15.97 -14.21
C TYR A 17 -17.73 16.18 -12.87
N THR A 18 -17.18 17.03 -11.99
CA THR A 18 -17.82 17.32 -10.69
C THR A 18 -19.13 18.08 -10.83
N VAL A 19 -19.21 19.08 -11.71
CA VAL A 19 -20.43 19.86 -11.96
C VAL A 19 -21.53 18.95 -12.51
N ILE A 20 -21.21 18.11 -13.49
CA ILE A 20 -22.17 17.16 -14.07
C ILE A 20 -22.65 16.17 -13.00
N SER A 21 -21.75 15.62 -12.19
CA SER A 21 -22.10 14.65 -11.14
C SER A 21 -23.03 15.26 -10.08
N VAL A 22 -22.77 16.50 -9.66
CA VAL A 22 -23.62 17.22 -8.70
C VAL A 22 -25.00 17.54 -9.30
N LEU A 23 -25.07 17.96 -10.57
CA LEU A 23 -26.34 18.22 -11.25
C LEU A 23 -27.18 16.94 -11.38
N LEU A 24 -26.56 15.82 -11.77
CA LEU A 24 -27.23 14.53 -11.88
C LEU A 24 -27.78 14.06 -10.52
N LEU A 25 -26.98 14.17 -9.47
CA LEU A 25 -27.41 13.84 -8.10
C LEU A 25 -28.55 14.76 -7.64
N SER A 26 -28.46 16.06 -7.89
CA SER A 26 -29.52 17.00 -7.53
C SER A 26 -30.84 16.64 -8.22
N GLY A 27 -30.79 16.23 -9.48
CA GLY A 27 -31.96 15.78 -10.23
C GLY A 27 -32.55 14.48 -9.67
N SER A 28 -31.71 13.50 -9.33
CA SER A 28 -32.18 12.22 -8.78
C SER A 28 -32.74 12.37 -7.36
N VAL A 29 -32.13 13.22 -6.53
CA VAL A 29 -32.67 13.56 -5.20
C VAL A 29 -34.00 14.29 -5.32
N TYR A 30 -34.15 15.22 -6.27
CA TYR A 30 -35.43 15.90 -6.50
C TYR A 30 -36.53 14.94 -6.96
N TYR A 31 -36.20 14.02 -7.87
CA TYR A 31 -37.12 12.96 -8.29
C TYR A 31 -37.52 12.05 -7.12
N ALA A 32 -36.56 11.57 -6.35
CA ALA A 32 -36.80 10.74 -5.17
C ALA A 32 -37.67 11.46 -4.12
N PHE A 33 -37.41 12.75 -3.88
CA PHE A 33 -38.23 13.59 -3.01
C PHE A 33 -39.67 13.70 -3.52
N GLN A 34 -39.86 13.89 -4.83
CA GLN A 34 -41.20 14.01 -5.41
C GLN A 34 -42.00 12.71 -5.28
N VAL A 35 -41.37 11.55 -5.51
CA VAL A 35 -42.02 10.24 -5.40
C VAL A 35 -42.35 9.89 -3.95
N THR A 36 -41.39 10.07 -3.04
CA THR A 36 -41.59 9.80 -1.60
C THR A 36 -42.59 10.75 -0.93
N SER A 37 -42.84 11.92 -1.52
CA SER A 37 -43.88 12.85 -1.06
C SER A 37 -45.30 12.39 -1.40
N GLN A 38 -45.49 11.46 -2.33
CA GLN A 38 -46.82 10.96 -2.71
C GLN A 38 -47.40 10.03 -1.63
N LEU A 39 -48.72 10.11 -1.42
CA LEU A 39 -49.42 9.35 -0.37
C LEU A 39 -49.33 7.83 -0.59
N GLU A 40 -49.36 7.38 -1.84
CA GLU A 40 -49.30 5.96 -2.21
C GLU A 40 -47.97 5.30 -1.83
N TRP A 41 -46.86 6.02 -2.02
CA TRP A 41 -45.54 5.52 -1.62
C TRP A 41 -45.44 5.35 -0.10
N LYS A 42 -45.96 6.31 0.67
CA LYS A 42 -45.94 6.24 2.15
C LYS A 42 -46.71 5.04 2.69
N ILE A 43 -47.84 4.70 2.07
CA ILE A 43 -48.66 3.54 2.47
C ILE A 43 -47.87 2.24 2.20
N ASN A 44 -47.27 2.12 1.01
CA ASN A 44 -46.49 0.94 0.62
C ASN A 44 -45.19 0.79 1.43
N ALA A 45 -44.50 1.90 1.71
CA ALA A 45 -43.24 1.92 2.46
C ALA A 45 -43.45 1.59 3.95
N THR A 46 -44.52 2.12 4.57
CA THR A 46 -44.86 1.79 5.96
C THR A 46 -45.17 0.30 6.11
N PHE A 47 -45.91 -0.29 5.16
CA PHE A 47 -46.21 -1.72 5.12
C PHE A 47 -44.95 -2.59 4.98
N ASN A 48 -44.00 -2.20 4.11
CA ASN A 48 -42.75 -2.94 3.94
C ASN A 48 -41.78 -2.78 5.12
N PHE A 49 -41.71 -1.60 5.74
CA PHE A 49 -40.84 -1.35 6.88
C PHE A 49 -41.29 -2.16 8.11
N ASP A 50 -42.58 -2.19 8.42
CA ASP A 50 -43.14 -3.00 9.52
C ASP A 50 -42.97 -4.51 9.26
N PHE A 51 -43.11 -4.97 8.01
CA PHE A 51 -42.88 -6.37 7.64
C PHE A 51 -41.41 -6.80 7.78
N THR A 52 -40.45 -5.93 7.47
CA THR A 52 -39.01 -6.24 7.66
C THR A 52 -38.61 -6.27 9.13
N THR A 53 -39.24 -5.49 10.00
CA THR A 53 -38.98 -5.55 11.45
C THR A 53 -39.61 -6.77 12.12
N ASP A 54 -40.72 -7.29 11.59
CA ASP A 54 -41.42 -8.44 12.18
C ASP A 54 -40.81 -9.81 11.79
N ILE A 55 -40.13 -9.91 10.64
CA ILE A 55 -39.48 -11.16 10.20
C ILE A 55 -38.27 -11.54 11.08
N ASP A 56 -37.57 -10.56 11.66
CA ASP A 56 -36.40 -10.79 12.53
C ASP A 56 -36.78 -11.20 13.97
N THR A 57 -38.08 -11.26 14.30
CA THR A 57 -38.58 -11.59 15.66
C THR A 57 -39.39 -12.89 15.73
N SER A 58 -39.03 -13.91 14.94
CA SER A 58 -39.66 -15.24 15.06
C SER A 58 -38.66 -16.39 15.24
N MET A 59 -37.81 -16.32 16.28
CA MET A 59 -37.19 -17.52 16.84
C MET A 59 -37.25 -17.55 18.38
N THR A 60 -38.13 -18.45 18.86
CA THR A 60 -38.06 -19.20 20.13
C THR A 60 -37.54 -18.48 21.38
N VAL A 61 -38.51 -18.16 22.25
CA VAL A 61 -38.36 -17.79 23.67
C VAL A 61 -37.55 -18.84 24.42
N GLY A 62 -36.42 -18.44 25.01
CA GLY A 62 -35.62 -19.27 25.91
C GLY A 62 -34.39 -18.57 26.45
N ASN A 63 -34.58 -17.68 27.43
CA ASN A 63 -33.61 -17.20 28.44
C ASN A 63 -32.14 -16.99 28.01
N LEU A 64 -31.75 -15.73 27.73
CA LEU A 64 -30.60 -15.10 28.40
C LEU A 64 -30.60 -13.57 28.20
N THR A 65 -30.80 -12.83 29.28
CA THR A 65 -30.68 -11.38 29.35
C THR A 65 -29.20 -10.97 29.43
N PHE A 66 -28.56 -10.60 28.32
CA PHE A 66 -27.34 -9.79 28.36
C PHE A 66 -27.02 -9.12 27.00
N VAL A 67 -26.78 -7.80 27.04
CA VAL A 67 -26.18 -6.92 26.01
C VAL A 67 -27.07 -6.45 24.84
N SER A 68 -27.59 -5.22 24.93
CA SER A 68 -27.21 -4.08 24.07
C SER A 68 -28.25 -2.94 24.16
N ASN A 69 -28.23 -2.17 25.25
CA ASN A 69 -29.09 -0.97 25.39
C ASN A 69 -28.58 0.22 24.56
N HIS A 70 -27.41 0.13 23.90
CA HIS A 70 -26.82 1.27 23.19
C HIS A 70 -27.19 1.34 21.70
N GLN A 71 -27.51 0.20 21.08
CA GLN A 71 -27.89 0.15 19.67
C GLN A 71 -29.33 0.63 19.46
N LEU A 72 -30.20 0.39 20.43
CA LEU A 72 -31.59 0.83 20.40
C LEU A 72 -31.72 2.37 20.49
N THR A 73 -30.84 3.05 21.21
CA THR A 73 -30.93 4.50 21.43
C THR A 73 -30.62 5.36 20.21
N LEU A 74 -29.73 4.92 19.30
CA LEU A 74 -29.34 5.72 18.14
C LEU A 74 -30.36 5.63 17.01
N GLU A 75 -30.89 4.43 16.74
CA GLU A 75 -32.03 4.21 15.83
C GLU A 75 -33.26 5.00 16.29
N GLN A 76 -33.56 4.97 17.60
CA GLN A 76 -34.72 5.63 18.17
C GLN A 76 -34.56 7.17 18.20
N PHE A 77 -33.34 7.68 18.37
CA PHE A 77 -33.01 9.11 18.26
C PHE A 77 -33.02 9.63 16.81
N LEU A 78 -32.56 8.82 15.84
CA LEU A 78 -32.62 9.16 14.42
C LEU A 78 -34.06 9.16 13.88
N LEU A 79 -34.95 8.32 14.44
CA LEU A 79 -36.37 8.27 14.11
C LEU A 79 -37.21 9.40 14.76
N GLU A 80 -36.76 9.99 15.86
CA GLU A 80 -37.49 11.05 16.57
C GLU A 80 -37.52 12.37 15.78
N HIS A 81 -36.49 12.64 14.97
CA HIS A 81 -36.45 13.80 14.10
C HIS A 81 -37.13 13.53 12.75
N HIS A 82 -38.30 14.14 12.54
CA HIS A 82 -39.06 14.08 11.29
C HIS A 82 -38.22 14.39 10.03
N CYS A 83 -37.18 15.23 10.13
CA CYS A 83 -36.30 15.54 9.01
C CYS A 83 -35.36 14.38 8.66
N ILE A 84 -34.79 13.72 9.67
CA ILE A 84 -33.84 12.61 9.50
C ILE A 84 -34.58 11.39 8.96
N ARG A 85 -35.75 11.07 9.52
CA ARG A 85 -36.62 10.01 8.99
C ARG A 85 -36.93 10.21 7.50
N ARG A 86 -37.31 11.43 7.11
CA ARG A 86 -37.59 11.76 5.70
C ARG A 86 -36.34 11.64 4.81
N LEU A 87 -35.17 12.01 5.30
CA LEU A 87 -33.91 11.82 4.56
C LEU A 87 -33.57 10.33 4.38
N LEU A 88 -33.75 9.52 5.43
CA LEU A 88 -33.51 8.08 5.36
C LEU A 88 -34.48 7.41 4.37
N GLU A 89 -35.76 7.77 4.38
CA GLU A 89 -36.77 7.30 3.42
C GLU A 89 -36.38 7.62 1.96
N ILE A 90 -35.90 8.85 1.71
CA ILE A 90 -35.43 9.26 0.37
C ILE A 90 -34.19 8.46 -0.03
N VAL A 91 -33.20 8.32 0.85
CA VAL A 91 -31.97 7.56 0.56
C VAL A 91 -32.27 6.10 0.31
N TYR A 92 -33.16 5.50 1.11
CA TYR A 92 -33.60 4.12 0.94
C TYR A 92 -34.27 3.92 -0.44
N PHE A 93 -35.18 4.81 -0.83
CA PHE A 93 -35.77 4.78 -2.16
C PHE A 93 -34.72 4.91 -3.26
N MET A 94 -33.74 5.80 -3.10
CA MET A 94 -32.65 5.95 -4.07
C MET A 94 -31.76 4.70 -4.19
N PHE A 95 -31.65 3.88 -3.15
CA PHE A 95 -30.94 2.59 -3.20
C PHE A 95 -31.74 1.48 -3.89
N GLN A 96 -33.07 1.56 -3.89
CA GLN A 96 -33.91 0.58 -4.58
C GLN A 96 -34.05 0.89 -6.08
N GLU A 97 -34.14 2.17 -6.44
CA GLU A 97 -34.36 2.60 -7.82
C GLU A 97 -33.07 2.53 -8.67
N PRO A 98 -33.01 1.71 -9.73
CA PRO A 98 -31.78 1.49 -10.50
C PRO A 98 -31.14 2.78 -11.03
N LEU A 99 -31.93 3.73 -11.55
CA LEU A 99 -31.42 5.00 -12.07
C LEU A 99 -30.80 5.87 -10.97
N CYS A 100 -31.42 5.89 -9.79
CA CYS A 100 -30.91 6.66 -8.65
C CYS A 100 -29.61 6.05 -8.11
N VAL A 101 -29.53 4.71 -8.03
CA VAL A 101 -28.32 3.99 -7.61
C VAL A 101 -27.11 4.36 -8.48
N TRP A 102 -27.27 4.40 -9.81
CA TRP A 102 -26.16 4.79 -10.70
C TRP A 102 -25.67 6.22 -10.44
N THR A 103 -26.57 7.16 -10.15
CA THR A 103 -26.18 8.53 -9.79
C THR A 103 -25.46 8.60 -8.44
N LEU A 104 -25.88 7.79 -7.46
CA LEU A 104 -25.21 7.65 -6.16
C LEU A 104 -23.80 7.07 -6.31
N ILE A 105 -23.65 6.00 -7.10
CA ILE A 105 -22.34 5.39 -7.39
C ILE A 105 -21.42 6.41 -8.06
N ASN A 106 -21.92 7.13 -9.08
CA ASN A 106 -21.13 8.16 -9.76
C ASN A 106 -20.69 9.28 -8.80
N MET A 107 -21.60 9.74 -7.93
CA MET A 107 -21.25 10.74 -6.91
C MET A 107 -20.23 10.20 -5.91
N ALA A 108 -20.35 8.96 -5.46
CA ALA A 108 -19.41 8.34 -4.54
C ALA A 108 -17.99 8.30 -5.13
N TYR A 109 -17.83 7.89 -6.39
CA TYR A 109 -16.54 7.95 -7.09
C TYR A 109 -16.02 9.37 -7.29
N CYS A 110 -16.90 10.32 -7.61
CA CYS A 110 -16.53 11.74 -7.67
C CYS A 110 -15.97 12.23 -6.32
N CYS A 111 -16.62 11.90 -5.20
CA CYS A 111 -16.14 12.20 -3.86
C CYS A 111 -14.78 11.55 -3.56
N LEU A 112 -14.59 10.28 -3.91
CA LEU A 112 -13.30 9.59 -3.73
C LEU A 112 -12.17 10.28 -4.51
N ILE A 113 -12.43 10.68 -5.76
CA ILE A 113 -11.44 11.41 -6.57
C ILE A 113 -11.13 12.78 -5.95
N LEU A 114 -12.14 13.50 -5.49
CA LEU A 114 -11.96 14.80 -4.81
C LEU A 114 -11.16 14.67 -3.53
N ILE A 115 -11.48 13.69 -2.68
CA ILE A 115 -10.71 13.38 -1.46
C ILE A 115 -9.26 13.06 -1.82
N GLY A 116 -9.05 12.20 -2.83
CA GLY A 116 -7.71 11.89 -3.34
C GLY A 116 -6.95 13.13 -3.80
N LYS A 117 -7.60 14.07 -4.50
CA LYS A 117 -7.01 15.33 -4.95
C LYS A 117 -6.72 16.30 -3.81
N VAL A 118 -7.57 16.35 -2.79
CA VAL A 118 -7.35 17.14 -1.58
C VAL A 118 -6.14 16.60 -0.83
N ILE A 119 -6.07 15.29 -0.59
CA ILE A 119 -4.92 14.64 0.05
C ILE A 119 -3.65 14.85 -0.78
N GLN A 120 -3.74 14.71 -2.12
CA GLN A 120 -2.66 15.00 -3.05
C GLN A 120 -2.11 16.42 -2.83
N LYS A 121 -2.98 17.43 -2.81
CA LYS A 121 -2.59 18.83 -2.64
C LYS A 121 -2.05 19.15 -1.24
N LEU A 122 -2.65 18.59 -0.19
CA LEU A 122 -2.29 18.88 1.20
C LEU A 122 -0.98 18.21 1.64
N VAL A 123 -0.78 16.94 1.25
CA VAL A 123 0.35 16.13 1.73
C VAL A 123 1.50 16.10 0.72
N PHE A 124 1.20 15.95 -0.57
CA PHE A 124 2.22 15.68 -1.59
C PHE A 124 2.59 16.87 -2.48
N GLY A 125 1.71 17.88 -2.57
CA GLY A 125 1.89 19.00 -3.50
C GLY A 125 1.88 18.54 -4.96
N GLU A 126 2.91 18.91 -5.72
CA GLU A 126 3.05 18.53 -7.13
C GLU A 126 3.60 17.11 -7.27
N LEU A 127 2.79 16.20 -7.83
CA LEU A 127 3.21 14.82 -8.12
C LEU A 127 4.13 14.78 -9.32
N ARG A 128 5.21 14.00 -9.20
CA ARG A 128 6.15 13.78 -10.30
C ARG A 128 5.52 12.88 -11.35
N VAL A 129 5.97 13.05 -12.59
CA VAL A 129 5.52 12.22 -13.72
C VAL A 129 5.74 10.72 -13.44
N SER A 130 6.86 10.35 -12.81
CA SER A 130 7.15 8.96 -12.46
C SER A 130 6.15 8.38 -11.45
N GLU A 131 5.78 9.14 -10.42
CA GLU A 131 4.81 8.73 -9.40
C GLU A 131 3.40 8.62 -9.98
N GLN A 132 3.01 9.57 -10.85
CA GLN A 132 1.71 9.53 -11.53
C GLN A 132 1.60 8.32 -12.44
N GLN A 133 2.65 8.03 -13.22
CA GLN A 133 2.66 6.88 -14.11
C GLN A 133 2.60 5.57 -13.33
N HIS A 134 3.42 5.43 -12.28
CA HIS A 134 3.40 4.23 -11.45
C HIS A 134 2.04 4.03 -10.76
N MET A 135 1.41 5.09 -10.24
CA MET A 135 0.05 5.00 -9.70
C MET A 135 -0.98 4.60 -10.76
N LYS A 136 -0.92 5.17 -11.97
CA LYS A 136 -1.84 4.83 -13.08
C LYS A 136 -1.72 3.35 -13.44
N ASP A 137 -0.50 2.83 -13.55
CA ASP A 137 -0.25 1.43 -13.88
C ASP A 137 -0.76 0.49 -12.77
N LYS A 138 -0.53 0.83 -11.50
CA LYS A 138 -1.03 0.06 -10.35
C LYS A 138 -2.55 0.11 -10.24
N PHE A 139 -3.16 1.26 -10.49
CA PHE A 139 -4.63 1.42 -10.50
C PHE A 139 -5.28 0.54 -11.56
N TRP A 140 -4.80 0.59 -12.81
CA TRP A 140 -5.37 -0.25 -13.87
C TRP A 140 -5.17 -1.74 -13.62
N ASN A 141 -4.00 -2.13 -13.10
CA ASN A 141 -3.77 -3.51 -12.69
C ASN A 141 -4.73 -3.95 -11.57
N PHE A 142 -4.92 -3.10 -10.54
CA PHE A 142 -5.86 -3.35 -9.46
C PHE A 142 -7.29 -3.53 -9.97
N VAL A 143 -7.78 -2.59 -10.81
CA VAL A 143 -9.13 -2.65 -11.38
C VAL A 143 -9.31 -3.93 -12.21
N PHE A 144 -8.34 -4.27 -13.03
CA PHE A 144 -8.39 -5.49 -13.86
C PHE A 144 -8.46 -6.76 -12.99
N TYR A 145 -7.62 -6.86 -11.96
CA TYR A 145 -7.62 -8.02 -11.07
C TYR A 145 -8.94 -8.14 -10.28
N LYS A 146 -9.47 -7.03 -9.74
CA LYS A 146 -10.74 -7.06 -9.01
C LYS A 146 -11.95 -7.34 -9.91
N PHE A 147 -11.92 -6.88 -11.16
CA PHE A 147 -12.95 -7.23 -12.13
C PHE A 147 -13.00 -8.73 -12.38
N ILE A 148 -11.84 -9.38 -12.62
CA ILE A 148 -11.75 -10.83 -12.78
C ILE A 148 -12.20 -11.56 -11.51
N PHE A 149 -11.83 -11.04 -10.34
CA PHE A 149 -12.23 -11.63 -9.05
C PHE A 149 -13.76 -11.62 -8.87
N ILE A 150 -14.44 -10.48 -9.10
CA ILE A 150 -15.89 -10.36 -8.88
C ILE A 150 -16.67 -11.26 -9.86
N PHE A 151 -16.39 -11.17 -11.15
CA PHE A 151 -17.16 -11.91 -12.17
C PHE A 151 -16.71 -13.36 -12.34
N GLY A 152 -15.41 -13.63 -12.14
CA GLY A 152 -14.82 -14.94 -12.37
C GLY A 152 -14.83 -15.86 -11.15
N VAL A 153 -14.52 -15.33 -9.96
CA VAL A 153 -14.36 -16.13 -8.73
C VAL A 153 -15.62 -16.09 -7.90
N MET A 154 -16.06 -14.88 -7.54
CA MET A 154 -17.24 -14.70 -6.70
C MET A 154 -18.54 -15.05 -7.43
N ASN A 155 -18.54 -15.02 -8.78
CA ASN A 155 -19.69 -15.31 -9.64
C ASN A 155 -20.99 -14.67 -9.12
N VAL A 156 -20.88 -13.39 -8.74
CA VAL A 156 -22.00 -12.64 -8.18
C VAL A 156 -22.95 -12.30 -9.32
N GLN A 157 -24.19 -12.78 -9.23
CA GLN A 157 -25.21 -12.57 -10.26
C GLN A 157 -26.17 -11.44 -9.91
N TYR A 158 -26.33 -11.14 -8.62
CA TYR A 158 -27.23 -10.10 -8.13
C TYR A 158 -26.53 -8.73 -8.12
N MET A 159 -27.24 -7.70 -8.60
CA MET A 159 -26.68 -6.36 -8.79
C MET A 159 -26.33 -5.67 -7.46
N ASP A 160 -27.13 -5.87 -6.43
CA ASP A 160 -26.92 -5.36 -5.07
C ASP A 160 -25.64 -5.92 -4.45
N GLU A 161 -25.43 -7.24 -4.54
CA GLU A 161 -24.20 -7.88 -4.08
C GLU A 161 -22.97 -7.37 -4.85
N VAL A 162 -23.08 -7.21 -6.19
CA VAL A 162 -21.99 -6.64 -7.01
C VAL A 162 -21.65 -5.23 -6.53
N VAL A 163 -22.64 -4.39 -6.25
CA VAL A 163 -22.43 -3.00 -5.78
C VAL A 163 -21.74 -2.98 -4.42
N LEU A 164 -22.13 -3.85 -3.48
CA LEU A 164 -21.49 -3.97 -2.16
C LEU A 164 -20.02 -4.38 -2.28
N TRP A 165 -19.72 -5.40 -3.09
CA TRP A 165 -18.34 -5.83 -3.36
C TRP A 165 -17.53 -4.73 -4.07
N CYS A 166 -18.11 -4.07 -5.07
CA CYS A 166 -17.46 -2.95 -5.75
C CYS A 166 -17.13 -1.81 -4.78
N SER A 167 -18.05 -1.46 -3.87
CA SER A 167 -17.84 -0.45 -2.84
C SER A 167 -16.69 -0.84 -1.90
N TRP A 168 -16.71 -2.07 -1.39
CA TRP A 168 -15.66 -2.61 -0.53
C TRP A 168 -14.27 -2.53 -1.17
N PHE A 169 -14.14 -3.03 -2.41
CA PHE A 169 -12.88 -2.98 -3.14
C PHE A 169 -12.46 -1.56 -3.53
N SER A 170 -13.42 -0.65 -3.74
CA SER A 170 -13.10 0.74 -4.06
C SER A 170 -12.45 1.45 -2.87
N VAL A 171 -12.97 1.24 -1.66
CA VAL A 171 -12.38 1.80 -0.43
C VAL A 171 -11.00 1.20 -0.16
N LEU A 172 -10.86 -0.12 -0.21
CA LEU A 172 -9.57 -0.79 0.00
C LEU A 172 -8.54 -0.41 -1.08
N GLY A 173 -8.96 -0.34 -2.34
CA GLY A 173 -8.13 0.09 -3.47
C GLY A 173 -7.66 1.54 -3.32
N PHE A 174 -8.53 2.44 -2.87
CA PHE A 174 -8.16 3.83 -2.58
C PHE A 174 -7.07 3.91 -1.48
N LEU A 175 -7.25 3.20 -0.37
CA LEU A 175 -6.25 3.14 0.70
C LEU A 175 -4.93 2.51 0.23
N HIS A 176 -5.01 1.43 -0.54
CA HIS A 176 -3.85 0.73 -1.10
C HIS A 176 -3.02 1.64 -2.01
N LEU A 177 -3.66 2.35 -2.93
CA LEU A 177 -2.99 3.28 -3.84
C LEU A 177 -2.38 4.47 -3.09
N LEU A 178 -3.07 4.97 -2.06
CA LEU A 178 -2.55 6.06 -1.25
C LEU A 178 -1.31 5.63 -0.43
N ALA A 179 -1.33 4.41 0.13
CA ALA A 179 -0.17 3.83 0.81
C ALA A 179 1.01 3.63 -0.17
N GLN A 180 0.72 3.20 -1.40
CA GLN A 180 1.74 3.04 -2.44
C GLN A 180 2.36 4.39 -2.82
N LEU A 181 1.56 5.44 -2.98
CA LEU A 181 2.07 6.79 -3.24
C LEU A 181 2.95 7.27 -2.08
N CYS A 182 2.58 6.98 -0.83
CA CYS A 182 3.40 7.29 0.34
C CYS A 182 4.76 6.57 0.28
N LYS A 183 4.76 5.29 -0.12
CA LYS A 183 5.99 4.50 -0.30
C LYS A 183 6.92 5.12 -1.34
N ASP A 184 6.40 5.40 -2.54
CA ASP A 184 7.20 5.94 -3.65
C ASP A 184 7.81 7.30 -3.28
N ARG A 185 7.03 8.13 -2.57
CA ARG A 185 7.47 9.43 -2.07
C ARG A 185 8.51 9.33 -0.98
N PHE A 186 8.32 8.40 -0.04
CA PHE A 186 9.31 8.14 1.00
C PHE A 186 10.64 7.66 0.40
N GLU A 187 10.61 6.74 -0.56
CA GLU A 187 11.81 6.23 -1.20
C GLU A 187 12.61 7.35 -1.86
N TYR A 188 11.94 8.28 -2.54
CA TYR A 188 12.60 9.47 -3.04
C TYR A 188 13.20 10.35 -1.93
N LEU A 189 12.42 10.64 -0.87
CA LEU A 189 12.86 11.51 0.22
C LEU A 189 14.07 10.91 0.96
N SER A 190 14.17 9.58 1.02
CA SER A 190 15.30 8.90 1.66
C SER A 190 16.64 9.14 0.95
N PHE A 191 16.61 9.51 -0.34
CA PHE A 191 17.81 9.89 -1.10
C PHE A 191 18.11 11.41 -1.01
N SER A 192 17.20 12.22 -0.47
CA SER A 192 17.30 13.68 -0.46
C SER A 192 17.36 14.23 0.97
N PRO A 193 18.58 14.43 1.53
CA PRO A 193 18.77 14.79 2.94
C PRO A 193 18.40 16.24 3.28
N THR A 194 18.00 17.07 2.31
CA THR A 194 17.77 18.52 2.50
C THR A 194 16.30 18.89 2.75
N THR A 195 15.42 17.92 2.96
CA THR A 195 13.97 18.17 3.02
C THR A 195 13.48 18.59 4.42
N PRO A 196 12.49 19.52 4.50
CA PRO A 196 12.03 20.04 5.78
C PRO A 196 11.27 18.98 6.58
N LYS A 197 11.49 18.95 7.91
CA LYS A 197 10.86 18.01 8.86
C LYS A 197 9.32 17.99 8.79
N LEU A 198 8.70 19.13 8.44
CA LEU A 198 7.24 19.24 8.31
C LEU A 198 6.67 18.33 7.22
N THR A 199 7.39 18.15 6.10
CA THR A 199 6.98 17.24 5.03
C THR A 199 7.00 15.80 5.51
N HIS A 200 8.00 15.43 6.32
CA HIS A 200 8.07 14.11 6.91
C HIS A 200 6.90 13.84 7.88
N ILE A 201 6.56 14.81 8.73
CA ILE A 201 5.44 14.71 9.67
C ILE A 201 4.10 14.57 8.92
N ARG A 202 3.87 15.35 7.86
CA ARG A 202 2.64 15.26 7.04
C ARG A 202 2.49 13.89 6.39
N LEU A 203 3.57 13.35 5.84
CA LEU A 203 3.58 12.04 5.18
C LEU A 203 3.36 10.91 6.19
N LEU A 204 4.02 10.98 7.36
CA LEU A 204 3.84 10.01 8.44
C LEU A 204 2.41 10.07 9.02
N ALA A 205 1.85 11.27 9.22
CA ALA A 205 0.48 11.44 9.70
C ALA A 205 -0.55 10.83 8.73
N LEU A 206 -0.35 11.02 7.42
CA LEU A 206 -1.19 10.40 6.40
C LEU A 206 -1.10 8.86 6.47
N LEU A 207 0.13 8.33 6.59
CA LEU A 207 0.38 6.90 6.64
C LEU A 207 -0.22 6.24 7.90
N CYS A 208 -0.12 6.90 9.06
CA CYS A 208 -0.82 6.48 10.28
C CYS A 208 -2.35 6.53 10.11
N GLY A 209 -2.88 7.56 9.44
CA GLY A 209 -4.31 7.64 9.13
C GLY A 209 -4.78 6.48 8.26
N ILE A 210 -4.00 6.09 7.24
CA ILE A 210 -4.30 4.92 6.39
C ILE A 210 -4.29 3.63 7.22
N LEU A 211 -3.31 3.46 8.12
CA LEU A 211 -3.24 2.30 9.01
C LEU A 211 -4.47 2.22 9.94
N LEU A 212 -4.87 3.34 10.55
CA LEU A 212 -6.06 3.38 11.40
C LEU A 212 -7.33 3.05 10.62
N LEU A 213 -7.47 3.59 9.41
CA LEU A 213 -8.60 3.26 8.52
C LEU A 213 -8.59 1.78 8.11
N SER A 214 -7.43 1.21 7.80
CA SER A 214 -7.33 -0.20 7.42
C SER A 214 -7.63 -1.15 8.59
N LEU A 215 -7.21 -0.80 9.81
CA LEU A 215 -7.57 -1.53 11.02
C LEU A 215 -9.06 -1.38 11.35
N GLY A 216 -9.65 -0.20 11.15
CA GLY A 216 -11.09 0.02 11.27
C GLY A 216 -11.89 -0.85 10.29
N LEU A 217 -11.46 -0.92 9.02
CA LEU A 217 -12.07 -1.81 8.02
C LEU A 217 -11.89 -3.29 8.39
N PHE A 218 -10.74 -3.67 8.95
CA PHE A 218 -10.55 -5.02 9.47
C PHE A 218 -11.50 -5.34 10.61
N ALA A 219 -11.77 -4.41 11.53
CA ALA A 219 -12.76 -4.58 12.59
C ALA A 219 -14.18 -4.74 12.01
N VAL A 220 -14.55 -3.92 11.01
CA VAL A 220 -15.83 -4.08 10.28
C VAL A 220 -15.90 -5.45 9.61
N CYS A 221 -14.80 -5.92 9.00
CA CYS A 221 -14.72 -7.26 8.42
C CYS A 221 -14.95 -8.36 9.47
N VAL A 222 -14.41 -8.22 10.69
CA VAL A 222 -14.65 -9.20 11.76
C VAL A 222 -16.13 -9.22 12.15
N VAL A 223 -16.75 -8.05 12.33
CA VAL A 223 -18.17 -7.99 12.70
C VAL A 223 -19.04 -8.52 11.56
N VAL A 224 -18.95 -7.96 10.36
CA VAL A 224 -19.86 -8.31 9.24
C VAL A 224 -19.52 -9.68 8.64
N GLY A 225 -18.23 -9.97 8.45
CA GLY A 225 -17.78 -11.20 7.80
C GLY A 225 -18.09 -12.44 8.60
N LEU A 226 -17.98 -12.40 9.94
CA LEU A 226 -18.33 -13.55 10.78
C LEU A 226 -19.82 -13.90 10.71
N HIS A 227 -20.70 -12.91 10.53
CA HIS A 227 -22.14 -13.14 10.35
C HIS A 227 -22.48 -13.70 8.96
N ALA A 228 -21.79 -13.25 7.91
CA ALA A 228 -22.02 -13.72 6.54
C ALA A 228 -21.47 -15.13 6.27
N GLY A 229 -20.45 -15.57 7.01
CA GLY A 229 -19.88 -16.91 6.94
C GLY A 229 -18.35 -16.94 6.82
N ALA A 230 -17.76 -18.09 7.16
CA ALA A 230 -16.30 -18.24 7.26
C ALA A 230 -15.53 -17.93 5.96
N ASN A 231 -16.08 -18.34 4.80
CA ASN A 231 -15.43 -18.12 3.51
C ASN A 231 -15.43 -16.63 3.14
N THR A 232 -16.56 -15.94 3.32
CA THR A 232 -16.72 -14.50 3.08
C THR A 232 -15.82 -13.69 4.01
N PHE A 233 -15.78 -14.07 5.29
CA PHE A 233 -14.85 -13.50 6.27
C PHE A 233 -13.40 -13.64 5.80
N ALA A 234 -12.97 -14.82 5.37
CA ALA A 234 -11.60 -15.06 4.92
C ALA A 234 -11.22 -14.17 3.72
N PHE A 235 -12.11 -13.98 2.74
CA PHE A 235 -11.87 -13.08 1.60
C PHE A 235 -11.74 -11.62 2.04
N MET A 236 -12.68 -11.12 2.84
CA MET A 236 -12.66 -9.75 3.32
C MET A 236 -11.44 -9.47 4.22
N ALA A 237 -11.09 -10.43 5.08
CA ALA A 237 -9.98 -10.30 6.03
C ALA A 237 -8.63 -10.33 5.32
N ALA A 238 -8.46 -11.18 4.30
CA ALA A 238 -7.24 -11.25 3.51
C ALA A 238 -6.92 -9.90 2.87
N GLU A 239 -7.89 -9.27 2.21
CA GLU A 239 -7.70 -7.98 1.53
C GLU A 239 -7.40 -6.84 2.52
N CYS A 240 -8.09 -6.80 3.67
CA CYS A 240 -7.81 -5.82 4.72
C CYS A 240 -6.43 -6.02 5.35
N SER A 241 -6.05 -7.27 5.61
CA SER A 241 -4.75 -7.61 6.19
C SER A 241 -3.61 -7.25 5.24
N LEU A 242 -3.79 -7.45 3.93
CA LEU A 242 -2.80 -7.11 2.91
C LEU A 242 -2.52 -5.60 2.83
N VAL A 243 -3.56 -4.77 2.86
CA VAL A 243 -3.40 -3.30 2.93
C VAL A 243 -2.71 -2.91 4.23
N THR A 244 -3.07 -3.53 5.34
CA THR A 244 -2.48 -3.27 6.66
C THR A 244 -0.99 -3.62 6.70
N VAL A 245 -0.60 -4.81 6.24
CA VAL A 245 0.80 -5.27 6.23
C VAL A 245 1.66 -4.40 5.30
N ARG A 246 1.16 -4.06 4.10
CA ARG A 246 1.87 -3.18 3.16
C ARG A 246 2.05 -1.77 3.72
N THR A 247 1.05 -1.24 4.43
CA THR A 247 1.13 0.07 5.09
C THR A 247 2.10 0.04 6.27
N LEU A 248 2.02 -1.00 7.10
CA LEU A 248 2.89 -1.19 8.26
C LEU A 248 4.37 -1.32 7.86
N TYR A 249 4.65 -2.01 6.76
CA TYR A 249 6.00 -2.07 6.16
C TYR A 249 6.57 -0.66 5.91
N VAL A 250 5.79 0.20 5.26
CA VAL A 250 6.23 1.58 4.96
C VAL A 250 6.44 2.35 6.26
N ILE A 251 5.56 2.21 7.26
CA ILE A 251 5.70 2.88 8.57
C ILE A 251 6.98 2.44 9.27
N VAL A 252 7.26 1.14 9.34
CA VAL A 252 8.47 0.62 9.99
C VAL A 252 9.73 1.11 9.28
N ARG A 253 9.77 1.02 7.94
CA ARG A 253 10.89 1.53 7.14
C ARG A 253 11.10 3.04 7.36
N TYR A 254 10.02 3.79 7.44
CA TYR A 254 10.04 5.21 7.73
C TYR A 254 10.54 5.51 9.14
N GLY A 255 10.08 4.75 10.13
CA GLY A 255 10.48 4.89 11.52
C GLY A 255 11.98 4.65 11.70
N ILE A 256 12.53 3.62 11.07
CA ILE A 256 13.98 3.34 11.08
C ILE A 256 14.75 4.52 10.46
N HIS A 257 14.30 5.05 9.33
CA HIS A 257 14.93 6.18 8.67
C HIS A 257 14.87 7.48 9.50
N LEU A 258 13.74 7.76 10.15
CA LEU A 258 13.60 8.95 10.99
C LEU A 258 14.46 8.84 12.26
N TRP A 259 14.56 7.65 12.83
CA TRP A 259 15.43 7.35 13.97
C TRP A 259 16.91 7.58 13.62
N ASP A 260 17.32 7.15 12.43
CA ASP A 260 18.67 7.33 11.89
C ASP A 260 19.03 8.82 11.74
N ILE A 261 18.11 9.65 11.23
CA ILE A 261 18.33 11.11 11.13
C ILE A 261 18.43 11.77 12.51
N HIS A 262 17.81 11.20 13.55
CA HIS A 262 17.81 11.79 14.89
C HIS A 262 19.00 11.35 15.75
N CYS A 263 19.62 10.21 15.43
CA CYS A 263 20.78 9.69 16.12
C CYS A 263 22.08 10.20 15.47
N ASP A 264 22.84 11.05 16.17
CA ASP A 264 24.15 11.54 15.69
C ASP A 264 25.25 10.46 15.65
N LYS A 265 24.99 9.26 16.20
CA LYS A 265 25.94 8.14 16.21
C LYS A 265 25.74 7.24 14.99
N VAL A 266 26.83 6.92 14.29
CA VAL A 266 26.85 5.98 13.15
C VAL A 266 26.33 4.61 13.60
N TRP A 267 25.17 4.20 13.10
CA TRP A 267 24.54 2.93 13.44
C TRP A 267 24.98 1.81 12.50
N GLU A 268 25.99 1.04 12.90
CA GLU A 268 26.58 -0.04 12.08
C GLU A 268 25.55 -1.11 11.67
N ASN A 269 24.55 -1.40 12.52
CA ASN A 269 23.53 -2.43 12.26
C ASN A 269 22.28 -1.94 11.52
N ARG A 270 22.22 -0.67 11.09
CA ARG A 270 21.05 -0.09 10.38
C ARG A 270 20.64 -0.91 9.16
N ALA A 271 21.61 -1.24 8.31
CA ALA A 271 21.37 -1.95 7.06
C ALA A 271 20.78 -3.34 7.32
N ALA A 272 21.22 -4.02 8.38
CA ALA A 272 20.68 -5.31 8.78
C ALA A 272 19.21 -5.19 9.22
N TYR A 273 18.86 -4.22 10.09
CA TYR A 273 17.48 -4.03 10.53
C TYR A 273 16.51 -3.72 9.38
N VAL A 274 16.91 -2.82 8.47
CA VAL A 274 16.09 -2.51 7.29
C VAL A 274 15.91 -3.74 6.41
N TYR A 275 16.98 -4.51 6.19
CA TYR A 275 16.95 -5.75 5.42
C TYR A 275 15.99 -6.80 6.01
N TYR A 276 16.07 -7.05 7.33
CA TYR A 276 15.20 -8.03 7.99
C TYR A 276 13.74 -7.57 8.00
N ALA A 277 13.48 -6.28 8.26
CA ALA A 277 12.13 -5.73 8.18
C ALA A 277 11.55 -5.90 6.76
N GLU A 278 12.31 -5.55 5.73
CA GLU A 278 11.90 -5.74 4.33
C GLU A 278 11.60 -7.20 4.01
N LEU A 279 12.49 -8.12 4.38
CA LEU A 279 12.29 -9.54 4.16
C LEU A 279 11.03 -10.08 4.86
N CYS A 280 10.83 -9.74 6.14
CA CYS A 280 9.69 -10.21 6.91
C CYS A 280 8.38 -9.70 6.33
N PHE A 281 8.26 -8.39 6.09
CA PHE A 281 7.04 -7.80 5.55
C PHE A 281 6.73 -8.25 4.12
N GLU A 282 7.74 -8.35 3.24
CA GLU A 282 7.56 -8.90 1.89
C GLU A 282 7.07 -10.35 1.95
N LEU A 283 7.71 -11.19 2.77
CA LEU A 283 7.34 -12.60 2.90
C LEU A 283 5.93 -12.78 3.48
N THR A 284 5.57 -11.98 4.49
CA THR A 284 4.20 -11.99 5.06
C THR A 284 3.16 -11.56 4.03
N ALA A 285 3.41 -10.50 3.27
CA ALA A 285 2.48 -10.06 2.23
C ALA A 285 2.32 -11.13 1.13
N LEU A 286 3.43 -11.72 0.65
CA LEU A 286 3.42 -12.81 -0.31
C LEU A 286 2.70 -14.05 0.22
N ALA A 287 2.86 -14.38 1.50
CA ALA A 287 2.18 -15.51 2.13
C ALA A 287 0.67 -15.27 2.24
N ILE A 288 0.23 -14.05 2.58
CA ILE A 288 -1.20 -13.69 2.61
C ILE A 288 -1.78 -13.80 1.19
N ASP A 289 -1.13 -13.20 0.19
CA ASP A 289 -1.55 -13.29 -1.23
C ASP A 289 -1.66 -14.76 -1.68
N PHE A 290 -0.66 -15.60 -1.37
CA PHE A 290 -0.66 -17.02 -1.72
C PHE A 290 -1.79 -17.81 -1.02
N CYS A 291 -1.96 -17.62 0.30
CA CYS A 291 -3.02 -18.28 1.05
C CYS A 291 -4.41 -17.84 0.59
N HIS A 292 -4.57 -16.57 0.23
CA HIS A 292 -5.82 -16.03 -0.31
C HIS A 292 -6.14 -16.65 -1.69
N ASP A 293 -5.19 -16.65 -2.62
CA ASP A 293 -5.35 -17.27 -3.94
C ASP A 293 -5.60 -18.79 -3.84
N LEU A 294 -4.93 -19.46 -2.91
CA LEU A 294 -5.16 -20.89 -2.64
C LEU A 294 -6.55 -21.14 -2.05
N HIS A 295 -6.98 -20.33 -1.08
CA HIS A 295 -8.32 -20.43 -0.49
C HIS A 295 -9.40 -20.20 -1.55
N MET A 296 -9.25 -19.18 -2.40
CA MET A 296 -10.13 -18.93 -3.55
C MET A 296 -10.22 -20.13 -4.49
N LEU A 297 -9.09 -20.78 -4.78
CA LEU A 297 -9.05 -21.94 -5.67
C LEU A 297 -9.72 -23.18 -5.06
N LEU A 298 -9.54 -23.42 -3.76
CA LEU A 298 -10.05 -24.62 -3.08
C LEU A 298 -11.55 -24.54 -2.77
N TRP A 299 -12.06 -23.36 -2.40
CA TRP A 299 -13.46 -23.15 -2.01
C TRP A 299 -14.32 -22.52 -3.10
N GLY A 300 -13.74 -21.86 -4.10
CA GLY A 300 -14.45 -21.48 -5.32
C GLY A 300 -14.69 -22.75 -6.12
N ASN A 301 -15.94 -23.24 -6.15
CA ASN A 301 -16.42 -24.47 -6.81
C ASN A 301 -16.27 -24.47 -8.35
N ILE A 302 -15.12 -23.99 -8.85
CA ILE A 302 -14.84 -23.55 -10.22
C ILE A 302 -13.48 -24.13 -10.65
N PHE A 303 -13.20 -25.39 -10.33
CA PHE A 303 -11.95 -26.05 -10.72
C PHE A 303 -11.70 -26.06 -12.26
N LEU A 304 -12.70 -25.71 -13.10
CA LEU A 304 -12.63 -25.78 -14.58
C LEU A 304 -13.19 -24.56 -15.36
N SER A 305 -13.29 -23.35 -14.81
CA SER A 305 -13.62 -22.14 -15.63
C SER A 305 -12.38 -21.33 -16.04
N MET A 306 -12.53 -20.44 -17.02
CA MET A 306 -11.43 -19.58 -17.51
C MET A 306 -10.75 -18.77 -16.38
N ALA A 307 -11.47 -18.44 -15.31
CA ALA A 307 -10.92 -17.74 -14.16
C ALA A 307 -9.90 -18.59 -13.38
N SER A 308 -10.08 -19.91 -13.30
CA SER A 308 -9.16 -20.78 -12.56
C SER A 308 -7.78 -20.87 -13.24
N LEU A 309 -7.71 -20.77 -14.57
CA LEU A 309 -6.44 -20.69 -15.30
C LEU A 309 -5.64 -19.42 -14.94
N VAL A 310 -6.33 -18.27 -14.82
CA VAL A 310 -5.70 -17.02 -14.42
C VAL A 310 -5.16 -17.11 -12.98
N ILE A 311 -5.96 -17.67 -12.07
CA ILE A 311 -5.58 -17.86 -10.66
C ILE A 311 -4.41 -18.86 -10.55
N LEU A 312 -4.42 -19.96 -11.31
CA LEU A 312 -3.31 -20.92 -11.32
C LEU A 312 -2.01 -20.31 -11.85
N MET A 313 -2.09 -19.46 -12.88
CA MET A 313 -0.94 -18.70 -13.37
C MET A 313 -0.39 -17.76 -12.28
N GLN A 314 -1.28 -17.07 -11.57
CA GLN A 314 -0.93 -16.17 -10.48
C GLN A 314 -0.32 -16.92 -9.29
N LEU A 315 -0.93 -18.04 -8.88
CA LEU A 315 -0.43 -18.90 -7.80
C LEU A 315 0.97 -19.44 -8.12
N ARG A 316 1.17 -19.87 -9.38
CA ARG A 316 2.49 -20.28 -9.88
C ARG A 316 3.49 -19.14 -9.74
N TYR A 317 3.16 -17.94 -10.21
CA TYR A 317 4.02 -16.77 -10.11
C TYR A 317 4.38 -16.44 -8.65
N LEU A 318 3.39 -16.40 -7.75
CA LEU A 318 3.61 -16.13 -6.32
C LEU A 318 4.50 -17.17 -5.65
N PHE A 319 4.27 -18.46 -5.94
CA PHE A 319 5.09 -19.54 -5.40
C PHE A 319 6.56 -19.41 -5.84
N TYR A 320 6.81 -19.14 -7.12
CA TYR A 320 8.18 -18.91 -7.62
C TYR A 320 8.83 -17.69 -6.97
N GLU A 321 8.08 -16.60 -6.74
CA GLU A 321 8.63 -15.40 -6.09
C GLU A 321 8.97 -15.68 -4.61
N ILE A 322 8.13 -16.40 -3.86
CA ILE A 322 8.44 -16.83 -2.49
C ILE A 322 9.71 -17.68 -2.46
N GLN A 323 9.81 -18.69 -3.34
CA GLN A 323 11.00 -19.53 -3.43
C GLN A 323 12.25 -18.71 -3.78
N ARG A 324 12.14 -17.77 -4.72
CA ARG A 324 13.23 -16.88 -5.12
C ARG A 324 13.71 -16.03 -3.94
N ARG A 325 12.79 -15.45 -3.17
CA ARG A 325 13.11 -14.62 -1.99
C ARG A 325 13.78 -15.44 -0.89
N VAL A 326 13.25 -16.62 -0.58
CA VAL A 326 13.86 -17.53 0.42
C VAL A 326 15.24 -18.01 -0.04
N LYS A 327 15.43 -18.33 -1.33
CA LYS A 327 16.73 -18.72 -1.89
C LYS A 327 17.74 -17.58 -1.82
N LYS A 328 17.32 -16.34 -2.13
CA LYS A 328 18.15 -15.14 -2.01
C LYS A 328 18.62 -14.93 -0.57
N HIS A 329 17.72 -15.10 0.41
CA HIS A 329 18.08 -14.99 1.83
C HIS A 329 19.06 -16.08 2.28
N LYS A 330 18.84 -17.34 1.88
CA LYS A 330 19.80 -18.43 2.16
C LYS A 330 21.18 -18.16 1.56
N ASN A 331 21.22 -17.58 0.35
CA ASN A 331 22.48 -17.20 -0.28
C ASN A 331 23.15 -16.04 0.47
N TYR A 332 22.39 -15.04 0.88
CA TYR A 332 22.88 -13.93 1.71
C TYR A 332 23.55 -14.44 3.01
N LEU A 333 22.87 -15.31 3.77
CA LEU A 333 23.45 -15.88 4.99
C LEU A 333 24.73 -16.69 4.73
N ARG A 334 24.79 -17.42 3.61
CA ARG A 334 26.00 -18.15 3.22
C ARG A 334 27.16 -17.21 2.94
N VAL A 335 26.91 -16.12 2.21
CA VAL A 335 27.93 -15.12 1.88
C VAL A 335 28.41 -14.41 3.14
N VAL A 336 27.51 -13.97 4.02
CA VAL A 336 27.89 -13.32 5.30
C VAL A 336 28.76 -14.25 6.14
N LYS A 337 28.35 -15.51 6.31
CA LYS A 337 29.14 -16.51 7.07
C LYS A 337 30.53 -16.74 6.46
N HIS A 338 30.63 -16.74 5.14
CA HIS A 338 31.90 -16.88 4.44
C HIS A 338 32.77 -15.63 4.57
N MET A 339 32.17 -14.43 4.55
CA MET A 339 32.88 -13.18 4.76
C MET A 339 33.42 -13.08 6.20
N GLU A 340 32.60 -13.38 7.21
CA GLU A 340 33.03 -13.37 8.61
C GLU A 340 34.13 -14.41 8.91
N ALA A 341 34.08 -15.58 8.27
CA ALA A 341 35.09 -16.61 8.45
C ALA A 341 36.46 -16.25 7.83
N ASN A 342 36.47 -15.52 6.72
CA ASN A 342 37.69 -15.22 5.96
C ASN A 342 38.23 -13.79 6.19
N TYR A 343 37.40 -12.87 6.70
CA TYR A 343 37.72 -11.47 6.92
C TYR A 343 37.16 -10.99 8.28
N PRO A 344 37.76 -11.41 9.41
CA PRO A 344 37.35 -10.94 10.73
C PRO A 344 37.59 -9.42 10.86
N MET A 345 36.73 -8.72 11.62
CA MET A 345 36.90 -7.30 11.89
C MET A 345 38.26 -7.04 12.55
N ALA A 346 39.02 -6.08 12.00
CA ALA A 346 40.32 -5.69 12.53
C ALA A 346 40.18 -5.20 13.97
N THR A 347 41.03 -5.70 14.86
CA THR A 347 41.03 -5.27 16.26
C THR A 347 41.53 -3.82 16.41
N THR A 348 41.09 -3.11 17.46
CA THR A 348 41.51 -1.72 17.72
C THR A 348 43.02 -1.56 17.75
N ASP A 349 43.73 -2.57 18.28
CA ASP A 349 45.19 -2.61 18.37
C ASP A 349 45.87 -2.79 16.99
N GLU A 350 45.24 -3.51 16.06
CA GLU A 350 45.73 -3.65 14.68
C GLU A 350 45.49 -2.37 13.88
N LEU A 351 44.37 -1.68 14.14
CA LEU A 351 44.07 -0.39 13.52
C LEU A 351 45.05 0.69 13.98
N GLU A 352 45.35 0.75 15.29
CA GLU A 352 46.35 1.66 15.84
C GLU A 352 47.76 1.36 15.31
N LYS A 353 48.14 0.09 15.16
CA LYS A 353 49.41 -0.29 14.54
C LYS A 353 49.50 0.14 13.09
N ILE A 354 48.44 -0.03 12.28
CA ILE A 354 48.42 0.42 10.88
C ILE A 354 48.57 1.95 10.81
N VAL A 355 47.87 2.69 11.68
CA VAL A 355 47.99 4.15 11.76
C VAL A 355 49.42 4.56 12.14
N MET A 356 50.02 3.92 13.15
CA MET A 356 51.41 4.18 13.53
C MET A 356 52.41 3.83 12.43
N ILE A 357 52.21 2.73 11.70
CA ILE A 357 53.07 2.33 10.57
C ILE A 357 53.00 3.39 9.46
N VAL A 358 51.80 3.85 9.11
CA VAL A 358 51.61 4.93 8.11
C VAL A 358 52.26 6.23 8.58
N GLN A 359 52.14 6.59 9.86
CA GLN A 359 52.80 7.76 10.44
C GLN A 359 54.34 7.63 10.40
N SER A 360 54.87 6.43 10.62
CA SER A 360 56.31 6.15 10.63
C SER A 360 56.93 6.07 9.23
N ALA A 361 56.13 5.79 8.20
CA ALA A 361 56.57 5.64 6.81
C ALA A 361 56.74 6.98 6.07
N GLY A 362 56.47 8.12 6.71
CA GLY A 362 56.81 9.44 6.18
C GLY A 362 56.09 9.82 4.88
N THR A 363 54.87 9.32 4.64
CA THR A 363 54.04 9.77 3.53
C THR A 363 53.50 11.17 3.82
N THR A 364 53.65 12.07 2.85
CA THR A 364 53.18 13.45 2.93
C THR A 364 51.68 13.50 3.25
N TRP A 365 51.28 14.45 4.10
CA TRP A 365 49.92 14.64 4.65
C TRP A 365 48.76 14.46 3.64
N SER A 366 48.97 14.77 2.36
CA SER A 366 47.98 14.61 1.28
C SER A 366 47.65 13.15 0.91
N LEU A 367 48.59 12.22 1.05
CA LEU A 367 48.36 10.78 0.81
C LEU A 367 47.64 10.13 2.00
N GLN A 368 47.85 10.67 3.20
CA GLN A 368 47.27 10.17 4.43
C GLN A 368 45.76 10.46 4.51
N GLU A 369 45.31 11.65 4.06
CA GLU A 369 43.87 11.97 3.94
C GLU A 369 43.18 11.06 2.91
N ASN A 370 43.77 10.85 1.73
CA ASN A 370 43.17 9.98 0.71
C ASN A 370 43.06 8.51 1.14
N PHE A 371 44.04 8.01 1.90
CA PHE A 371 44.02 6.62 2.40
C PHE A 371 43.01 6.44 3.55
N LEU A 372 42.90 7.41 4.46
CA LEU A 372 41.90 7.41 5.52
C LEU A 372 40.47 7.56 4.98
N VAL A 373 40.28 8.40 3.95
CA VAL A 373 39.00 8.53 3.25
C VAL A 373 38.66 7.24 2.50
N ALA A 374 39.64 6.55 1.89
CA ALA A 374 39.42 5.26 1.23
C ALA A 374 39.00 4.15 2.23
N ILE A 375 39.63 4.08 3.41
CA ILE A 375 39.29 3.12 4.48
C ILE A 375 37.93 3.45 5.13
N SER A 376 37.63 4.72 5.34
CA SER A 376 36.32 5.17 5.82
C SER A 376 35.20 4.92 4.79
N SER A 377 35.52 5.01 3.50
CA SER A 377 34.57 4.73 2.41
C SER A 377 34.36 3.24 2.13
N THR A 378 35.23 2.35 2.64
CA THR A 378 35.04 0.89 2.54
C THR A 378 34.28 0.32 3.74
N THR A 379 34.17 1.07 4.84
CA THR A 379 33.29 0.77 5.97
C THR A 379 31.84 1.20 5.73
N HIS A 380 31.61 2.13 4.80
CA HIS A 380 30.27 2.46 4.29
C HIS A 380 30.04 1.77 2.95
N VAL A 381 29.03 0.88 2.88
CA VAL A 381 28.55 0.28 1.62
C VAL A 381 28.39 1.39 0.56
N CYS A 382 29.19 1.32 -0.50
CA CYS A 382 29.26 2.32 -1.56
C CYS A 382 27.86 2.65 -2.12
N ASP A 383 27.37 3.85 -1.84
CA ASP A 383 26.22 4.43 -2.53
C ASP A 383 26.67 4.90 -3.93
N HIS A 384 25.93 4.54 -4.98
CA HIS A 384 26.32 4.67 -6.39
C HIS A 384 26.62 6.12 -6.86
N GLY A 385 26.30 7.12 -6.05
CA GLY A 385 26.51 8.55 -6.33
C GLY A 385 27.94 9.06 -6.12
N TRP A 386 28.71 8.46 -5.21
CA TRP A 386 30.01 9.01 -4.77
C TRP A 386 31.11 8.88 -5.83
N SER A 387 31.00 7.88 -6.71
CA SER A 387 32.01 7.56 -7.74
C SER A 387 32.08 8.58 -8.89
N ARG A 388 30.99 9.30 -9.20
CA ARG A 388 30.98 10.28 -10.32
C ARG A 388 31.50 11.65 -9.92
N THR A 389 31.20 12.10 -8.70
CA THR A 389 31.66 13.40 -8.18
C THR A 389 33.17 13.42 -7.94
N HIS A 390 33.72 12.33 -7.40
CA HIS A 390 35.16 12.23 -7.14
C HIS A 390 36.00 12.19 -8.43
N ARG A 391 35.46 11.61 -9.51
CA ARG A 391 36.12 11.54 -10.82
C ARG A 391 36.13 12.89 -11.56
N ALA A 392 35.16 13.77 -11.28
CA ALA A 392 35.07 15.09 -11.91
C ALA A 392 36.00 16.14 -11.27
N GLN A 393 36.34 15.98 -9.99
CA GLN A 393 37.18 16.95 -9.26
C GLN A 393 38.70 16.74 -9.41
N HIS A 394 39.16 15.57 -9.84
CA HIS A 394 40.60 15.21 -9.83
C HIS A 394 41.19 14.84 -11.20
N ALA A 395 40.55 15.22 -12.30
CA ALA A 395 40.96 14.87 -13.68
C ALA A 395 42.28 15.50 -14.18
N GLY A 396 43.05 16.19 -13.32
CA GLY A 396 44.30 16.88 -13.70
C GLY A 396 45.51 16.59 -12.81
N CYS A 397 45.43 15.63 -11.88
CA CYS A 397 46.53 15.36 -10.94
C CYS A 397 47.53 14.35 -11.54
N PRO A 398 48.83 14.70 -11.69
CA PRO A 398 49.85 13.80 -12.27
C PRO A 398 50.14 12.54 -11.42
N CYS A 399 49.59 12.48 -10.21
CA CYS A 399 49.78 11.40 -9.24
C CYS A 399 48.93 10.16 -9.56
N LEU A 400 47.83 10.30 -10.33
CA LEU A 400 46.91 9.21 -10.61
C LEU A 400 47.44 8.18 -11.62
N SER A 401 48.51 8.48 -12.38
CA SER A 401 49.06 7.55 -13.37
C SER A 401 49.90 6.42 -12.77
N GLN A 402 50.10 6.39 -11.44
CA GLN A 402 50.81 5.30 -10.74
C GLN A 402 49.89 4.46 -9.86
N GLU A 403 48.61 4.84 -9.67
CA GLU A 403 47.62 4.10 -8.88
C GLU A 403 46.83 3.06 -9.70
N GLU A 404 46.95 3.07 -11.04
CA GLU A 404 46.26 2.13 -11.94
C GLU A 404 46.45 0.64 -11.58
N PRO A 405 47.64 0.13 -11.18
CA PRO A 405 47.82 -1.30 -10.96
C PRO A 405 47.10 -1.86 -9.73
N TRP A 406 46.82 -1.03 -8.73
CA TRP A 406 46.14 -1.45 -7.48
C TRP A 406 44.63 -1.33 -7.60
N LEU A 407 44.15 -0.30 -8.30
CA LEU A 407 42.73 -0.13 -8.65
C LEU A 407 42.27 -1.19 -9.66
N GLU A 408 43.10 -1.58 -10.63
CA GLU A 408 42.81 -2.72 -11.53
C GLU A 408 42.77 -4.04 -10.77
N ARG A 409 43.69 -4.30 -9.83
CA ARG A 409 43.66 -5.52 -9.00
C ARG A 409 42.44 -5.59 -8.07
N ALA A 410 41.98 -4.45 -7.57
CA ALA A 410 40.74 -4.35 -6.79
C ALA A 410 39.49 -4.54 -7.67
N TYR A 411 39.53 -4.12 -8.94
CA TYR A 411 38.49 -4.39 -9.94
C TYR A 411 38.50 -5.83 -10.44
N GLU A 412 39.66 -6.46 -10.62
CA GLU A 412 39.79 -7.88 -10.97
C GLU A 412 39.29 -8.79 -9.84
N MET A 413 39.51 -8.43 -8.57
CA MET A 413 38.88 -9.13 -7.44
C MET A 413 37.34 -8.96 -7.40
N ARG A 414 36.80 -7.92 -8.04
CA ARG A 414 35.34 -7.75 -8.23
C ARG A 414 34.81 -8.60 -9.40
N ALA A 415 35.65 -8.96 -10.37
CA ALA A 415 35.28 -9.78 -11.52
C ALA A 415 35.12 -11.29 -11.21
N VAL A 416 35.53 -11.75 -10.03
CA VAL A 416 35.39 -13.16 -9.60
C VAL A 416 34.09 -13.42 -8.81
N THR A 417 33.26 -12.40 -8.60
CA THR A 417 31.89 -12.60 -8.08
C THR A 417 30.92 -12.80 -9.25
N PRO A 418 30.21 -13.94 -9.35
CA PRO A 418 29.28 -14.15 -10.46
C PRO A 418 28.12 -13.17 -10.33
N HIS A 419 27.89 -12.42 -11.41
CA HIS A 419 26.73 -11.56 -11.64
C HIS A 419 25.44 -12.18 -11.05
N CYS A 420 24.97 -11.61 -9.95
CA CYS A 420 23.58 -11.74 -9.50
C CYS A 420 22.80 -10.54 -10.06
N CYS A 421 22.41 -10.64 -11.33
CA CYS A 421 21.22 -9.96 -11.86
C CYS A 421 20.05 -10.95 -11.85
#